data_AF-A0A6M3ISV7-F1
#
_entry.id   AF-A0A6M3ISV7-F1
#
_cell.length_a   1.000
_cell.length_b   1.000
_cell.length_c   1.000
_cell.angle_alpha   90.00
_cell.angle_beta   90.00
_cell.angle_gamma   90.00
#
_symmetry.space_group_name_H-M   'P 1'
#
loop_
_entity.id
_entity.type
_entity.pdbx_description
1 polymer ?
#
loop_
_entity_poly.entity_id
_entity_poly.type
_entity_poly.pdbx_seq_one_letter_code
_entity_poly.pdbx_strand_id
1 'polypeptide(L)'
;MEIKLKRLTLENFKGVKQFTLEPKGKDATIRGDNGTGKSTLMDAFLWLLFNKDSQGKADFAIKTLDRDGQEIHNLCHAVEVELEIGD
;
A
#
# COMPACT_ATOMS: atom_id res chain seq x y z
N MET A 1 -16.82 18.17 0.59
CA MET A 1 -16.15 17.06 -0.09
C MET A 1 -15.35 16.27 0.93
N GLU A 2 -15.97 15.18 1.37
CA GLU A 2 -15.39 14.19 2.26
C GLU A 2 -14.95 12.97 1.44
N ILE A 3 -13.76 12.42 1.69
CA ILE A 3 -13.28 11.20 1.02
C ILE A 3 -13.03 10.12 2.07
N LYS A 4 -13.67 8.96 1.90
CA LYS A 4 -13.60 7.82 2.83
C LYS A 4 -12.98 6.60 2.15
N LEU A 5 -12.04 5.96 2.83
CA LEU A 5 -11.43 4.70 2.38
C LEU A 5 -12.38 3.51 2.65
N LYS A 6 -12.86 2.85 1.58
CA LYS A 6 -13.70 1.64 1.69
C LYS A 6 -12.86 0.37 1.67
N ARG A 7 -11.87 0.31 0.77
CA ARG A 7 -10.97 -0.83 0.59
C ARG A 7 -9.62 -0.39 0.01
N LEU A 8 -8.54 -1.04 0.44
CA LEU A 8 -7.21 -0.97 -0.17
C LEU A 8 -6.67 -2.40 -0.34
N THR A 9 -6.33 -2.78 -1.57
CA THR A 9 -5.77 -4.10 -1.92
C THR A 9 -4.37 -3.95 -2.50
N LEU A 10 -3.42 -4.75 -2.02
CA LEU A 10 -2.04 -4.81 -2.49
C LEU A 10 -1.76 -6.19 -3.07
N GLU A 11 -1.03 -6.24 -4.18
CA GLU A 11 -0.45 -7.46 -4.76
C GLU A 11 1.04 -7.23 -5.08
N ASN A 12 1.90 -8.06 -4.49
CA ASN A 12 3.36 -8.04 -4.60
C ASN A 12 4.01 -6.66 -4.36
N PHE A 13 3.47 -5.84 -3.46
CA PHE A 13 3.91 -4.47 -3.25
C PHE A 13 4.86 -4.35 -2.05
N LYS A 14 6.11 -3.91 -2.28
CA LYS A 14 7.18 -3.72 -1.25
C LYS A 14 7.24 -4.85 -0.21
N GLY A 15 7.33 -6.11 -0.66
CA GLY A 15 7.44 -7.28 0.21
C GLY A 15 6.12 -7.84 0.72
N VAL A 16 5.01 -7.12 0.57
CA VAL A 16 3.66 -7.65 0.86
C VAL A 16 3.17 -8.40 -0.36
N LYS A 17 3.10 -9.73 -0.26
CA LYS A 17 2.62 -10.59 -1.35
C LYS A 17 1.16 -10.30 -1.69
N GLN A 18 0.30 -10.28 -0.68
CA GLN A 18 -1.12 -9.93 -0.83
C GLN A 18 -1.66 -9.43 0.51
N PHE A 19 -2.42 -8.33 0.48
CA PHE A 19 -3.12 -7.83 1.66
C PHE A 19 -4.33 -6.99 1.26
N THR A 20 -5.41 -7.09 2.03
CA THR A 20 -6.61 -6.25 1.86
C THR A 20 -6.98 -5.61 3.19
N LEU A 21 -7.05 -4.27 3.19
CA LEU A 21 -7.59 -3.46 4.28
C LEU A 21 -9.02 -3.04 3.92
N GLU A 22 -10.01 -3.33 4.78
CA GLU A 22 -11.42 -2.97 4.56
C GLU A 22 -12.00 -2.16 5.72
N PRO A 23 -11.70 -0.84 5.84
CA PRO A 23 -12.27 0.00 6.88
C PRO A 23 -13.76 0.30 6.64
N LYS A 24 -14.27 0.11 5.41
CA LYS A 24 -15.66 0.37 5.01
C LYS A 24 -16.10 1.82 5.29
N GLY A 25 -15.16 2.77 5.25
CA GLY A 25 -15.40 4.19 5.51
C GLY A 25 -15.42 4.56 7.00
N LYS A 26 -14.97 3.67 7.88
CA LYS A 26 -14.82 3.90 9.33
C LYS A 26 -13.35 4.03 9.70
N ASP A 27 -13.10 4.54 10.90
CA ASP A 27 -11.76 4.55 11.48
C ASP A 27 -11.22 3.13 11.64
N ALA A 28 -9.95 2.95 11.32
CA ALA A 28 -9.22 1.70 11.50
C ALA A 28 -7.85 1.97 12.12
N THR A 29 -7.39 1.04 12.95
CA THR A 29 -6.04 1.07 13.53
C THR A 29 -5.24 -0.13 13.05
N ILE A 30 -4.11 0.12 12.40
CA ILE A 30 -3.20 -0.90 11.91
C ILE A 30 -2.04 -1.06 12.92
N ARG A 31 -1.82 -2.27 13.43
CA ARG A 31 -0.79 -2.59 14.42
C ARG A 31 0.02 -3.80 13.99
N GLY A 32 1.25 -3.89 14.49
CA GLY A 32 2.22 -4.95 14.17
C GLY A 32 3.63 -4.49 14.56
N ASP A 33 4.60 -5.40 14.53
CA ASP A 33 5.99 -5.12 14.88
C ASP A 33 6.72 -4.33 13.78
N ASN A 34 7.90 -3.79 14.09
CA ASN A 34 8.71 -3.11 13.08
C ASN A 34 9.06 -4.08 11.94
N GLY A 35 8.98 -3.59 10.70
CA GLY A 35 9.24 -4.41 9.50
C GLY A 35 8.09 -5.30 9.04
N THR A 36 6.93 -5.33 9.72
CA THR A 36 5.82 -6.22 9.34
C THR A 36 4.85 -5.64 8.30
N GLY A 37 5.26 -4.63 7.53
CA GLY A 37 4.45 -4.08 6.43
C GLY A 37 3.46 -2.97 6.80
N LYS A 38 3.49 -2.43 8.03
CA LYS A 38 2.64 -1.29 8.42
C LYS A 38 2.84 -0.06 7.51
N SER A 39 4.09 0.37 7.34
CA SER A 39 4.43 1.49 6.46
C SER A 39 4.16 1.17 4.99
N THR A 40 4.26 -0.10 4.60
CA THR A 40 3.95 -0.55 3.23
C THR A 40 2.50 -0.25 2.83
N LEU A 41 1.54 -0.38 3.76
CA LEU A 41 0.14 -0.03 3.48
C LEU A 41 -0.03 1.46 3.22
N MET A 42 0.66 2.31 4.00
CA MET A 42 0.66 3.76 3.79
C MET A 42 1.34 4.13 2.46
N ASP A 43 2.48 3.52 2.17
CA ASP A 43 3.21 3.71 0.92
C ASP A 43 2.34 3.34 -0.29
N ALA A 44 1.59 2.24 -0.22
CA ALA A 44 0.72 1.80 -1.31
C ALA A 44 -0.37 2.82 -1.62
N PHE A 45 -1.02 3.35 -0.57
CA PHE A 45 -2.05 4.37 -0.71
C PHE A 45 -1.51 5.67 -1.31
N LEU A 46 -0.36 6.15 -0.81
CA LEU A 46 0.27 7.38 -1.32
C LEU A 46 0.84 7.20 -2.72
N TRP A 47 1.38 6.03 -3.04
CA TRP A 47 1.91 5.72 -4.36
C TRP A 47 0.81 5.78 -5.40
N LEU A 48 -0.32 5.12 -5.13
CA LEU A 48 -1.45 5.05 -6.05
C LEU A 48 -2.01 6.43 -6.39
N LEU A 49 -2.12 7.32 -5.40
CA LEU A 49 -2.76 8.63 -5.60
C LEU A 49 -1.78 9.73 -6.01
N PHE A 50 -0.52 9.64 -5.57
CA PHE A 50 0.43 10.77 -5.64
C PHE A 50 1.82 10.40 -6.16
N ASN A 51 2.06 9.12 -6.48
CA ASN A 51 3.37 8.61 -6.88
C ASN A 51 4.46 8.91 -5.83
N LYS A 52 4.13 8.79 -4.53
CA LYS A 52 5.02 9.05 -3.40
C LYS A 52 4.94 7.95 -2.33
N ASP A 53 6.02 7.76 -1.57
CA ASP A 53 6.00 6.92 -0.37
C ASP A 53 5.65 7.73 0.89
N SER A 54 5.60 7.06 2.05
CA SER A 54 5.35 7.67 3.37
C SER A 54 6.43 8.63 3.85
N GLN A 55 7.60 8.68 3.18
CA GLN A 55 8.64 9.67 3.41
C GLN A 55 8.55 10.84 2.42
N GLY A 56 7.58 10.84 1.51
CA GLY A 56 7.38 11.87 0.48
C GLY A 56 8.30 11.74 -0.74
N LYS A 57 9.01 10.61 -0.88
CA LYS A 57 9.92 10.35 -2.00
C LYS A 57 9.16 9.78 -3.20
N ALA A 58 9.56 10.18 -4.40
CA ALA A 58 8.99 9.70 -5.66
C ALA A 58 9.90 8.67 -6.38
N ASP A 59 11.15 8.54 -5.94
CA ASP A 59 12.20 7.68 -6.50
C ASP A 59 12.35 6.36 -5.73
N PHE A 60 11.25 5.71 -5.37
CA PHE A 60 11.28 4.47 -4.59
C PHE A 60 10.91 3.24 -5.43
N ALA A 61 11.56 2.12 -5.12
CA ALA A 61 11.25 0.85 -5.74
C ALA A 61 9.92 0.29 -5.19
N ILE A 62 8.94 0.09 -6.08
CA ILE A 62 7.71 -0.67 -5.80
C ILE A 62 7.96 -2.19 -5.78
N LYS A 63 9.07 -2.61 -6.41
CA LYS A 63 9.39 -4.01 -6.64
C LYS A 63 9.66 -4.73 -5.34
N THR A 64 9.16 -5.96 -5.29
CA THR A 64 9.43 -6.85 -4.17
C THR A 64 10.83 -7.41 -4.32
N LEU A 65 11.62 -7.30 -3.25
CA LEU A 65 12.95 -7.88 -3.16
C LEU A 65 12.87 -9.26 -2.49
N ASP A 66 13.73 -10.18 -2.91
CA ASP A 66 13.93 -11.47 -2.25
C ASP A 66 14.78 -11.32 -0.96
N ARG A 67 15.15 -12.45 -0.35
CA ARG A 67 15.94 -12.48 0.87
C ARG A 67 17.37 -11.96 0.69
N ASP A 68 17.86 -11.93 -0.55
CA ASP A 68 19.19 -11.47 -0.93
C ASP A 68 19.17 -10.01 -1.43
N GLY A 69 18.00 -9.35 -1.37
CA GLY A 69 17.81 -7.98 -1.80
C GLY A 69 17.67 -7.81 -3.31
N GLN A 70 17.48 -8.89 -4.07
CA GLN A 70 17.31 -8.86 -5.52
C GLN A 70 15.84 -8.74 -5.90
N GLU A 71 15.55 -8.04 -7.01
CA GLU A 71 14.19 -7.92 -7.51
C GLU A 71 13.62 -9.29 -7.92
N ILE A 72 12.43 -9.62 -7.43
CA ILE A 72 11.73 -10.80 -7.92
C ILE A 72 11.11 -10.47 -9.28
N HIS A 73 11.71 -11.01 -10.35
CA HIS A 73 11.25 -10.82 -11.71
C HIS A 73 9.91 -11.53 -11.99
N ASN A 74 9.17 -11.02 -12.99
CA ASN A 74 7.89 -11.56 -13.46
C ASN A 74 6.73 -11.55 -12.44
N LEU A 75 6.78 -10.66 -11.43
CA LEU A 75 5.63 -10.41 -10.57
C LEU A 75 4.74 -9.30 -11.15
N CYS A 76 3.43 -9.53 -11.09
CA CYS A 76 2.47 -8.45 -11.27
C CYS A 76 2.41 -7.64 -9.97
N HIS A 77 2.65 -6.34 -10.08
CA HIS A 77 2.57 -5.40 -8.96
C HIS A 77 1.29 -4.57 -9.13
N ALA A 78 0.39 -4.63 -8.15
CA ALA A 78 -0.85 -3.89 -8.21
C ALA A 78 -1.22 -3.31 -6.85
N VAL A 79 -1.80 -2.11 -6.89
CA VAL A 79 -2.49 -1.49 -5.75
C VAL A 79 -3.83 -0.99 -6.26
N GLU A 80 -4.90 -1.33 -5.58
CA GLU A 80 -6.26 -0.91 -5.90
C GLU A 80 -6.90 -0.26 -4.67
N VAL A 81 -7.66 0.82 -4.88
CA VAL A 81 -8.39 1.51 -3.82
C VAL A 81 -9.84 1.74 -4.21
N GLU A 82 -10.73 1.51 -3.25
CA GLU A 82 -12.14 1.90 -3.34
C GLU A 82 -12.38 3.09 -2.39
N LEU A 83 -12.82 4.21 -2.95
CA LEU A 83 -13.07 5.46 -2.23
C LEU A 83 -14.56 5.83 -2.34
N GLU A 84 -15.13 6.26 -1.23
CA GLU A 84 -16.45 6.89 -1.18
C GLU A 84 -16.25 8.41 -1.14
N ILE A 85 -16.93 9.12 -2.04
CA ILE A 85 -16.89 10.58 -2.15
C ILE A 85 -18.24 11.11 -1.66
N GLY A 86 -18.22 11.81 -0.54
CA GLY A 86 -19.35 12.55 0.01
C GLY A 86 -19.27 14.05 -0.34
N ASP A 87 -20.42 14.71 -0.24
CA ASP A 87 -20.57 16.14 -0.56
C ASP A 87 -19.72 17.08 0.32
#